data_AF-A0A2S6H377-F1
#
_entry.id   AF-A0A2S6H377-F1
#
_cell.length_a   1.000
_cell.length_b   1.000
_cell.length_c   1.000
_cell.angle_alpha   90.00
_cell.angle_beta   90.00
_cell.angle_gamma   90.00
#
_symmetry.space_group_name_H-M   'P 1'
#
loop_
_entity.id
_entity.type
_entity.pdbx_description
1 polymer ?
#
loop_
_entity_poly.entity_id
_entity_poly.type
_entity_poly.pdbx_seq_one_letter_code
_entity_poly.pdbx_strand_id
1 'polypeptide(L)'
;MKMNVCGWSHKKGDFDGRSYDYVVIYCISRMEQKDIQRGAAGIDMRGDSSLVEKLRKIEFTGIIQCEVETEARATGKGQFVETVVNIVPSLSSKAA
;
A
#
# COMPACT_ATOMS: atom_id res chain seq x y z
N MET A 1 -5.81 6.74 -6.05
CA MET A 1 -4.82 7.73 -5.57
C MET A 1 -3.42 7.40 -6.10
N LYS A 2 -2.51 8.38 -6.25
CA LYS A 2 -1.11 8.12 -6.65
C LYS A 2 -0.22 8.01 -5.42
N MET A 3 0.55 6.94 -5.32
CA MET A 3 1.43 6.66 -4.18
C MET A 3 2.81 6.24 -4.66
N ASN A 4 3.84 6.63 -3.91
CA ASN A 4 5.19 6.11 -4.10
C ASN A 4 5.31 4.82 -3.29
N VAL A 5 5.58 3.70 -3.95
CA VAL A 5 5.64 2.37 -3.35
C VAL A 5 7.07 1.85 -3.44
N CYS A 6 7.63 1.41 -2.33
CA CYS A 6 9.00 0.88 -2.26
C CYS A 6 9.06 -0.64 -2.06
N GLY A 7 7.92 -1.29 -1.79
CA GLY A 7 7.85 -2.74 -1.69
C GLY A 7 6.54 -3.22 -1.10
N TRP A 8 6.48 -4.52 -0.84
CA TRP A 8 5.32 -5.16 -0.22
C TRP A 8 5.74 -6.41 0.55
N SER A 9 4.86 -6.90 1.41
CA SER A 9 5.02 -8.15 2.15
C SER A 9 3.69 -8.87 2.28
N HIS A 10 3.70 -10.20 2.19
CA HIS A 10 2.54 -11.04 2.48
C HIS A 10 2.55 -11.43 3.96
N LYS A 11 1.46 -11.16 4.69
CA LYS A 11 1.35 -11.41 6.12
C LYS A 11 0.07 -12.18 6.46
N LYS A 12 0.12 -12.89 7.59
CA LYS A 12 -1.04 -13.52 8.23
C LYS A 12 -1.52 -12.68 9.39
N GLY A 13 -2.82 -12.43 9.43
CA GLY A 13 -3.51 -11.83 10.56
C GLY A 13 -4.37 -12.88 11.26
N ASP A 14 -4.73 -12.58 12.51
CA ASP A 14 -5.75 -13.32 13.25
C ASP A 14 -6.82 -12.34 13.71
N PHE A 15 -8.08 -12.70 13.55
CA PHE A 15 -9.20 -11.98 14.13
C PHE A 15 -10.21 -12.97 14.68
N ASP A 16 -10.42 -12.92 15.99
CA ASP A 16 -11.40 -13.77 16.69
C ASP A 16 -11.16 -15.28 16.44
N GLY A 17 -9.89 -15.70 16.39
CA GLY A 17 -9.48 -17.08 16.13
C GLY A 17 -9.59 -17.51 14.67
N ARG A 18 -9.92 -16.58 13.76
CA ARG A 18 -9.88 -16.82 12.32
C ARG A 18 -8.63 -16.18 11.73
N SER A 19 -7.73 -17.04 11.26
CA SER A 19 -6.57 -16.59 10.50
C SER A 19 -6.99 -16.14 9.10
N TYR A 20 -6.41 -15.06 8.63
CA TYR A 20 -6.60 -14.56 7.27
C TYR A 20 -5.29 -14.01 6.71
N ASP A 21 -5.15 -14.06 5.40
CA ASP A 21 -4.00 -13.51 4.70
C ASP A 21 -4.27 -12.06 4.27
N TYR A 22 -3.23 -11.22 4.27
CA TYR A 22 -3.29 -9.86 3.78
C TYR A 22 -1.93 -9.40 3.28
N VAL A 23 -1.93 -8.31 2.50
CA VAL A 23 -0.71 -7.68 2.01
C VAL A 23 -0.42 -6.41 2.82
N VAL A 24 0.86 -6.15 3.10
CA VAL A 24 1.33 -4.83 3.52
C VAL A 24 2.04 -4.20 2.33
N ILE A 25 1.63 -3.00 1.95
CA ILE A 25 2.26 -2.20 0.90
C ILE A 25 3.05 -1.09 1.59
N TYR A 26 4.35 -1.04 1.32
CA TYR A 26 5.25 -0.05 1.89
C TYR A 26 5.26 1.18 0.97
N CYS A 27 4.70 2.27 1.47
CA CYS A 27 4.58 3.52 0.75
C CYS A 27 5.47 4.61 1.37
N ILE A 28 5.81 5.61 0.57
CA ILE A 28 6.48 6.83 1.02
C ILE A 28 5.60 8.00 0.63
N SER A 29 5.15 8.78 1.62
CA SER A 29 4.41 10.01 1.36
C SER A 29 5.21 11.23 1.79
N ARG A 30 4.94 12.37 1.12
CA ARG A 30 5.48 13.65 1.54
C ARG A 30 4.82 14.03 2.87
N MET A 31 5.62 14.41 3.86
CA MET A 31 5.07 14.99 5.07
C MET A 31 4.43 16.34 4.73
N GLU A 32 3.35 16.66 5.42
CA GLU A 32 2.80 18.02 5.41
C GLU A 32 3.92 18.98 5.84
N GLN A 33 4.27 19.91 4.96
CA GLN A 33 5.34 20.85 5.24
C GLN A 33 4.81 21.93 6.19
N LYS A 34 5.22 21.85 7.45
CA LYS A 34 5.11 22.96 8.41
C LYS A 34 6.38 23.80 8.29
N ASP A 35 6.35 25.04 8.78
CA ASP A 35 7.39 26.07 8.57
C ASP A 35 8.85 25.64 8.87
N ILE A 36 9.04 24.55 9.62
CA ILE A 36 10.34 24.02 10.07
C ILE A 36 10.56 22.53 9.73
N GLN A 37 9.58 21.84 9.14
CA GLN A 37 9.66 20.40 8.88
C GLN A 37 9.51 20.10 7.39
N ARG A 38 10.59 19.59 6.80
CA ARG A 38 10.61 18.98 5.47
C ARG A 38 11.01 17.52 5.62
N GLY A 39 10.29 16.62 4.97
CA GLY A 39 10.57 15.19 5.06
C GLY A 39 9.60 14.32 4.28
N ALA A 40 9.90 13.03 4.27
CA ALA A 40 9.01 11.99 3.79
C ALA A 40 8.80 10.98 4.93
N ALA A 41 7.59 10.42 5.01
CA ALA A 41 7.24 9.40 5.99
C ALA A 41 6.95 8.09 5.28
N GLY A 42 7.44 6.99 5.87
CA GLY A 42 7.00 5.66 5.52
C GLY A 42 5.56 5.45 6.00
N ILE A 43 4.71 4.92 5.13
CA ILE A 43 3.32 4.59 5.41
C ILE A 43 3.10 3.14 5.01
N ASP A 44 2.60 2.35 5.95
CA ASP A 44 2.22 0.97 5.68
C ASP A 44 0.71 0.94 5.37
N MET A 45 0.37 0.58 4.14
CA MET A 45 -1.02 0.39 3.73
C MET A 45 -1.38 -1.10 3.74
N ARG A 46 -2.57 -1.42 4.25
CA ARG A 46 -3.08 -2.78 4.18
C ARG A 46 -3.71 -3.01 2.81
N GLY A 47 -3.39 -4.14 2.20
CA GLY A 47 -3.90 -4.57 0.91
C GLY A 47 -4.59 -5.92 0.97
N ASP A 48 -5.45 -6.17 -0.01
CA ASP A 48 -6.11 -7.45 -0.22
C ASP A 48 -5.12 -8.56 -0.61
N SER A 49 -5.37 -9.79 -0.18
CA SER A 49 -4.50 -10.94 -0.46
C SER A 49 -4.46 -11.33 -1.94
N SER A 50 -5.47 -10.99 -2.73
CA SER A 50 -5.46 -11.19 -4.19
C SER A 50 -4.36 -10.39 -4.91
N LEU A 51 -3.83 -9.34 -4.27
CA LEU A 51 -2.74 -8.54 -4.84
C LEU A 51 -1.42 -9.29 -4.89
N VAL A 52 -1.25 -10.39 -4.16
CA VAL A 52 0.02 -11.14 -4.09
C VAL A 52 0.49 -11.55 -5.49
N GLU A 53 -0.37 -12.09 -6.34
CA GLU A 53 0.03 -12.52 -7.70
C GLU A 53 0.44 -11.35 -8.59
N LYS A 54 -0.22 -10.20 -8.41
CA LYS A 54 0.07 -8.99 -9.16
C LYS A 54 1.39 -8.36 -8.71
N LEU A 55 1.58 -8.22 -7.40
CA LEU A 55 2.73 -7.61 -6.78
C LEU A 55 4.01 -8.44 -6.95
N ARG A 56 3.91 -9.77 -7.00
CA ARG A 56 5.04 -10.67 -7.32
C ARG A 56 5.64 -10.42 -8.71
N LYS A 57 4.87 -9.85 -9.63
CA LYS A 57 5.31 -9.53 -11.00
C LYS A 57 5.98 -8.16 -11.11
N ILE A 58 5.98 -7.38 -10.03
CA ILE A 58 6.57 -6.04 -9.98
C ILE A 58 7.90 -6.15 -9.24
N GLU A 59 8.99 -5.79 -9.92
CA GLU A 59 10.30 -5.69 -9.30
C GLU A 59 10.49 -4.30 -8.67
N PHE A 60 10.60 -4.25 -7.34
CA PHE A 60 10.87 -3.02 -6.60
C PHE A 60 12.38 -2.84 -6.40
N THR A 61 13.08 -2.32 -7.40
CA THR A 61 14.51 -1.92 -7.31
C THR A 61 14.71 -0.55 -6.66
N GLY A 62 13.62 0.17 -6.41
CA GLY A 62 13.57 1.50 -5.82
C GLY A 62 12.13 1.95 -5.62
N ILE A 63 11.93 3.27 -5.57
CA ILE A 63 10.59 3.86 -5.43
C ILE A 63 9.89 3.84 -6.79
N ILE A 64 8.72 3.20 -6.85
CA ILE A 64 7.87 3.17 -8.04
C ILE A 64 6.61 3.98 -7.75
N GLN A 65 6.26 4.90 -8.65
CA GLN A 65 4.98 5.58 -8.57
C GLN A 65 3.88 4.64 -9.06
N CYS A 66 2.88 4.40 -8.22
CA CYS A 66 1.76 3.53 -8.50
C CYS A 66 0.43 4.28 -8.39
N GLU A 67 -0.52 3.91 -9.23
CA GLU A 67 -1.93 4.15 -9.01
C GLU A 67 -2.47 3.06 -8.08
N VAL A 68 -3.01 3.50 -6.95
CA VAL A 68 -3.50 2.68 -5.86
C VAL A 68 -5.00 2.96 -5.71
N GLU A 69 -5.81 1.91 -5.74
CA GLU A 69 -7.26 2.00 -5.46
C GLU A 69 -7.52 1.41 -4.08
N THR A 70 -8.29 2.13 -3.28
CA THR A 70 -8.63 1.75 -1.92
C THR A 70 -10.14 1.60 -1.77
N GLU A 71 -10.54 0.66 -0.91
CA GLU A 71 -11.91 0.47 -0.49
C GLU A 71 -11.97 0.40 1.04
N ALA A 72 -13.01 0.98 1.63
CA ALA A 72 -13.29 0.79 3.05
C ALA A 72 -13.87 -0.61 3.25
N ARG A 73 -13.17 -1.46 3.99
CA ARG A 73 -13.62 -2.82 4.31
C ARG A 73 -13.94 -2.97 5.77
N ALA A 74 -15.10 -3.56 6.05
CA ALA A 74 -15.50 -3.88 7.41
C ALA A 74 -14.61 -5.01 7.96
N THR A 75 -13.97 -4.76 9.10
CA THR A 75 -13.19 -5.77 9.83
C THR A 75 -13.97 -6.41 10.98
N GLY A 76 -15.27 -6.09 11.10
CA GLY A 76 -16.16 -6.52 12.17
C GLY A 76 -16.26 -5.49 13.31
N LYS A 77 -17.22 -5.68 14.22
CA LYS A 77 -17.45 -4.82 15.42
C LYS A 77 -17.61 -3.32 15.11
N GLY A 78 -18.17 -2.98 13.95
CA GLY A 78 -18.34 -1.59 13.51
C GLY A 78 -17.06 -0.88 13.07
N GLN A 79 -15.95 -1.61 12.93
CA GLN A 79 -14.67 -1.07 12.48
C GLN A 79 -14.50 -1.23 10.96
N PHE A 80 -13.90 -0.21 10.36
CA PHE A 80 -13.51 -0.21 8.95
C PHE A 80 -12.01 0.02 8.85
N VAL A 81 -11.40 -0.63 7.86
CA VAL A 81 -10.02 -0.36 7.48
C VAL A 81 -9.98 -0.02 6.00
N GLU A 82 -9.23 1.02 5.65
CA GLU A 82 -8.94 1.31 4.26
C GLU A 82 -8.00 0.22 3.72
N THR A 83 -8.46 -0.48 2.70
CA THR A 83 -7.76 -1.62 2.10
C THR A 83 -7.45 -1.33 0.65
N VAL A 84 -6.19 -1.47 0.26
CA VAL A 84 -5.78 -1.43 -1.14
C VAL A 84 -6.33 -2.65 -1.85
N VAL A 85 -7.14 -2.43 -2.88
CA VAL A 85 -7.77 -3.49 -3.69
C VAL A 85 -7.16 -3.61 -5.08
N ASN A 86 -6.47 -2.57 -5.53
CA ASN A 86 -5.77 -2.57 -6.80
C ASN A 86 -4.52 -1.69 -6.73
N ILE A 87 -3.47 -2.12 -7.42
CA ILE A 87 -2.23 -1.38 -7.57
C ILE A 87 -1.67 -1.57 -8.98
N VAL A 88 -1.33 -0.48 -9.65
CA VAL A 88 -0.76 -0.48 -11.00
C VAL A 88 0.41 0.49 -11.03
N PRO A 89 1.62 0.08 -11.45
CA PRO A 89 2.69 1.03 -11.72
C PRO A 89 2.23 2.07 -12.73
N SER A 90 2.36 3.35 -12.40
CA SER A 90 2.14 4.42 -13.36
C SER A 90 3.24 4.32 -14.42
N LEU A 91 2.88 4.03 -15.67
CA LEU A 91 3.80 3.98 -16.83
C LEU A 91 4.37 5.35 -17.21
N SER A 92 4.50 6.29 -16.27
CA SER A 92 5.21 7.55 -16.47
C SER A 92 6.74 7.32 -16.48
N SER A 93 7.20 6.36 -17.27
CA SER A 93 8.60 6.21 -17.65
C SER A 93 8.82 6.89 -19.02
N LYS A 94 8.82 8.22 -19.01
CA LYS A 94 9.71 9.02 -19.85
C LYS A 94 10.07 10.28 -19.07
N ALA A 95 11.09 10.14 -18.22
CA ALA A 95 11.89 11.25 -17.77
C ALA A 95 13.32 11.00 -18.27
N ALA A 96 13.83 12.01 -18.99
CA ALA A 96 15.09 12.11 -19.73
C ALA A 96 15.13 11.39 -21.10
#